data_AF-A0A257VE62-F1
#
_entry.id   AF-A0A257VE62-F1
#
_cell.length_a   1.000
_cell.length_b   1.000
_cell.length_c   1.000
_cell.angle_alpha   90.00
_cell.angle_beta   90.00
_cell.angle_gamma   90.00
#
_symmetry.space_group_name_H-M   'P 1'
#
loop_
_entity.id
_entity.type
_entity.pdbx_description
1 polymer ?
#
loop_
_entity_poly.entity_id
_entity_poly.type
_entity_poly.pdbx_seq_one_letter_code
_entity_poly.pdbx_strand_id
1 'polypeptide(L)'
;NTSVPLSSGLNYALNNITVALATTTGSKSIPLTVTDDQARTGTFNVPLSVTSANPTCFPTATISAIQGTANQSALLSQTVTVEGTVTALKSNGFFLQGASDNNTSTSDALFVFTSSTPAATPGDRLCVTGTVSEFPNASSAVPSDFGLTQLSGSPMFFKLGTAALPAPVLLSSADVTPNGGLYQLEKFEGMRVQFTSLVSVSPTETGGVFYAVPQGTNRPFREPGIEITLNRPAATPAGAPSFDDNPEMIRVDSDAQPGAPVLTVTANVTINNITGVLDFSSARYTLLPDASPAPSLSPLSTLTPVPAPDASEFTIATINLERFYDDVSNTSASDNDANFAPRRAKAARVIRDVMRLPDVVGVVEVENLNALQGLANELAAGYTPYIFEGNDPSKINVGFLVKSRITVNSVAQVGKDTQYSPPIGSPQILNDRPPVVLSAAMNGSPFTVIVNHLRSLIDVSSTTTSGENPRAKRRAQAEFLANLIQNIQTTKPQEPIAVVGDFNAFQFNDGYVDVLGTVRGVPTPASLVTLASNDLVNPDLNALVDTLPEAQRYSYTFEGNAQTLDHILLNSAFQQRFRRFAIGRVNADFPAAWRTDFNRTERVSDHDPAVAYFSLLPPINRRR
;
A
#
# COMPACT_ATOMS: atom_id res chain seq x y z
N ASN A 1 40.72 -38.90 -8.19
CA ASN A 1 41.72 -39.17 -9.25
C ASN A 1 42.75 -40.16 -8.77
N THR A 2 42.54 -41.43 -9.05
CA THR A 2 43.56 -42.48 -8.93
C THR A 2 43.51 -43.31 -10.21
N SER A 3 44.47 -43.08 -11.10
CA SER A 3 44.68 -43.89 -12.30
C SER A 3 45.56 -45.09 -11.93
N VAL A 4 45.04 -46.30 -12.11
CA VAL A 4 45.85 -47.53 -12.07
C VAL A 4 46.15 -47.90 -13.53
N PRO A 5 47.42 -47.98 -13.96
CA PRO A 5 47.73 -48.42 -15.30
C PRO A 5 47.68 -49.95 -15.35
N LEU A 6 46.91 -50.49 -16.31
CA LEU A 6 47.03 -51.87 -16.74
C LEU A 6 47.46 -51.92 -18.20
N SER A 7 48.28 -52.91 -18.51
CA SER A 7 48.89 -53.14 -19.82
C SER A 7 47.85 -53.26 -20.95
N SER A 8 48.21 -52.67 -22.09
CA SER A 8 47.52 -52.64 -23.40
C SER A 8 46.19 -51.87 -23.51
N GLY A 9 46.30 -50.55 -23.74
CA GLY A 9 45.57 -49.88 -24.81
C GLY A 9 44.17 -49.31 -24.53
N LEU A 10 43.57 -49.51 -23.36
CA LEU A 10 42.25 -48.95 -23.02
C LEU A 10 42.34 -48.05 -21.79
N ASN A 11 42.28 -46.73 -22.00
CA ASN A 11 42.05 -45.75 -20.92
C ASN A 11 40.56 -45.43 -20.90
N TYR A 12 39.82 -45.94 -19.91
CA TYR A 12 38.44 -45.52 -19.64
C TYR A 12 38.40 -44.75 -18.32
N ALA A 13 37.81 -43.56 -18.33
CA ALA A 13 37.50 -42.79 -17.14
C ALA A 13 35.99 -42.85 -16.89
N LEU A 14 35.58 -43.41 -15.75
CA LEU A 14 34.20 -43.27 -15.27
C LEU A 14 34.07 -41.88 -14.65
N ASN A 15 33.56 -40.92 -15.43
CA ASN A 15 33.25 -39.60 -14.91
C ASN A 15 31.84 -39.59 -14.31
N ASN A 16 31.71 -39.07 -13.08
CA ASN A 16 30.45 -38.78 -12.38
C ASN A 16 29.56 -39.98 -12.01
N ILE A 17 30.04 -40.88 -11.13
CA ILE A 17 29.15 -41.81 -10.40
C ILE A 17 28.56 -41.08 -9.20
N THR A 18 27.26 -40.78 -9.21
CA THR A 18 26.54 -40.18 -8.09
C THR A 18 25.87 -41.28 -7.26
N VAL A 19 26.13 -41.28 -5.94
CA VAL A 19 25.46 -42.17 -4.98
C VAL A 19 24.23 -41.44 -4.44
N ALA A 20 23.04 -42.05 -4.56
CA ALA A 20 21.82 -41.44 -4.05
C ALA A 20 21.88 -41.25 -2.52
N LEU A 21 21.34 -40.14 -2.02
CA LEU A 21 21.35 -39.78 -0.60
C LEU A 21 20.72 -40.86 0.32
N ALA A 22 19.75 -41.63 -0.21
CA ALA A 22 19.10 -42.73 0.51
C ALA A 22 19.95 -44.01 0.60
N THR A 23 21.16 -44.03 0.03
CA THR A 23 22.02 -45.22 0.05
C THR A 23 22.50 -45.51 1.46
N THR A 24 22.11 -46.65 2.01
CA THR A 24 22.53 -47.07 3.35
C THR A 24 24.04 -47.22 3.46
N THR A 25 24.58 -46.87 4.62
CA THR A 25 26.01 -46.99 4.91
C THR A 25 26.49 -48.44 4.82
N GLY A 26 27.78 -48.61 4.57
CA GLY A 26 28.45 -49.89 4.44
C GLY A 26 29.12 -50.07 3.08
N SER A 27 29.76 -51.22 2.92
CA SER A 27 30.39 -51.62 1.66
C SER A 27 29.33 -51.95 0.62
N LYS A 28 29.44 -51.31 -0.54
CA LYS A 28 28.68 -51.56 -1.75
C LYS A 28 29.62 -52.07 -2.83
N SER A 29 29.02 -52.68 -3.85
CA SER A 29 29.75 -53.17 -5.00
C SER A 29 29.06 -52.66 -6.25
N ILE A 30 29.81 -52.03 -7.13
CA ILE A 30 29.31 -51.59 -8.43
C ILE A 30 29.74 -52.65 -9.44
N PRO A 31 28.82 -53.51 -9.92
CA PRO A 31 29.14 -54.48 -10.95
C PRO A 31 29.34 -53.75 -12.28
N LEU A 32 30.46 -54.02 -12.93
CA LEU A 32 30.76 -53.52 -14.26
C LEU A 32 30.93 -54.69 -15.22
N THR A 33 30.38 -54.54 -16.41
CA THR A 33 30.59 -55.44 -17.54
C THR A 33 31.24 -54.65 -18.66
N VAL A 34 32.37 -55.15 -19.16
CA VAL A 34 33.04 -54.61 -20.35
C VAL A 34 32.86 -55.61 -21.47
N THR A 35 32.35 -55.14 -22.60
CA THR A 35 32.15 -55.92 -23.81
C THR A 35 33.06 -55.37 -24.89
N ASP A 36 33.81 -56.24 -25.58
CA ASP A 36 34.61 -55.82 -26.73
C ASP A 36 33.80 -55.82 -28.04
N ASP A 37 34.42 -55.38 -29.12
CA ASP A 37 33.85 -55.31 -30.47
C ASP A 37 33.56 -56.69 -31.10
N GLN A 38 34.02 -57.77 -30.45
CA GLN A 38 33.74 -59.16 -30.79
C GLN A 38 32.65 -59.77 -29.90
N ALA A 39 31.95 -58.96 -29.11
CA ALA A 39 30.88 -59.35 -28.19
C ALA A 39 31.32 -60.29 -27.04
N ARG A 40 32.61 -60.33 -26.71
CA ARG A 40 33.10 -61.05 -25.52
C ARG A 40 32.98 -60.16 -24.29
N THR A 41 32.58 -60.72 -23.16
CA THR A 41 32.32 -59.96 -21.93
C THR A 41 33.27 -60.32 -20.79
N GLY A 42 33.70 -59.31 -20.04
CA GLY A 42 34.40 -59.45 -18.76
C GLY A 42 33.63 -58.72 -17.67
N THR A 43 33.45 -59.33 -16.50
CA THR A 43 32.78 -58.70 -15.36
C THR A 43 33.75 -58.49 -14.21
N PHE A 44 33.65 -57.34 -13.55
CA PHE A 44 34.39 -57.06 -12.32
C PHE A 44 33.60 -56.11 -11.43
N ASN A 45 33.94 -56.12 -10.15
CA ASN A 45 33.27 -55.34 -9.13
C ASN A 45 34.18 -54.21 -8.68
N VAL A 46 33.67 -52.98 -8.68
CA VAL A 46 34.34 -51.84 -8.04
C VAL A 46 33.84 -51.73 -6.60
N PRO A 47 34.71 -51.87 -5.59
CA PRO A 47 34.31 -51.68 -4.20
C PRO A 47 34.02 -50.21 -3.94
N LEU A 48 32.90 -49.93 -3.27
CA LEU A 48 32.50 -48.61 -2.81
C LEU A 48 32.22 -48.67 -1.31
N SER A 49 32.80 -47.78 -0.50
CA SER A 49 32.43 -47.67 0.92
C SER A 49 31.58 -46.43 1.13
N VAL A 50 30.33 -46.62 1.57
CA VAL A 50 29.43 -45.53 1.94
C VAL A 50 29.51 -45.35 3.46
N THR A 51 30.15 -44.30 3.95
CA THR A 51 30.27 -44.04 5.39
C THR A 51 29.13 -43.16 5.89
N SER A 52 28.71 -43.33 7.15
CA SER A 52 27.91 -42.31 7.85
C SER A 52 28.81 -41.11 8.07
N ALA A 53 28.82 -40.15 7.15
CA ALA A 53 29.39 -38.87 7.47
C ALA A 53 28.45 -38.24 8.52
N ASN A 54 29.00 -37.74 9.64
CA ASN A 54 28.55 -36.41 10.05
C ASN A 54 28.78 -35.59 8.79
N PRO A 55 27.72 -35.17 8.08
CA PRO A 55 27.95 -34.56 6.80
C PRO A 55 28.79 -33.31 7.04
N THR A 56 29.94 -33.20 6.35
CA THR A 56 30.85 -32.07 6.51
C THR A 56 30.53 -31.07 5.42
N CYS A 57 30.30 -29.81 5.77
CA CYS A 57 30.15 -28.76 4.78
C CYS A 57 31.52 -28.32 4.27
N PHE A 58 31.61 -28.07 2.97
CA PHE A 58 32.78 -27.44 2.35
C PHE A 58 32.33 -26.15 1.68
N PRO A 59 32.15 -25.04 2.46
CA PRO A 59 31.70 -23.78 1.89
C PRO A 59 32.69 -23.27 0.85
N THR A 60 32.17 -22.83 -0.29
CA THR A 60 32.96 -22.16 -1.35
C THR A 60 32.90 -20.64 -1.22
N ALA A 61 31.99 -20.11 -0.39
CA ALA A 61 31.85 -18.71 -0.03
C ALA A 61 31.26 -18.58 1.38
N THR A 62 31.48 -17.44 2.04
CA THR A 62 30.69 -17.04 3.21
C THR A 62 29.40 -16.36 2.74
N ILE A 63 28.38 -16.35 3.58
CA ILE A 63 27.14 -15.61 3.27
C ILE A 63 27.43 -14.10 3.17
N SER A 64 28.30 -13.56 4.03
CA SER A 64 28.72 -12.16 3.95
C SER A 64 29.48 -11.80 2.67
N ALA A 65 30.19 -12.74 2.05
CA ALA A 65 30.83 -12.54 0.76
C ALA A 65 29.84 -12.59 -0.41
N ILE A 66 28.72 -13.30 -0.26
CA ILE A 66 27.61 -13.27 -1.22
C ILE A 66 26.89 -11.93 -1.14
N GLN A 67 26.54 -11.49 0.06
CA GLN A 67 25.89 -10.19 0.29
C GLN A 67 26.80 -9.03 -0.15
N GLY A 68 28.02 -8.96 0.39
CA GLY A 68 28.95 -7.87 0.11
C GLY A 68 28.44 -6.51 0.63
N THR A 69 29.13 -5.43 0.24
CA THR A 69 28.81 -4.05 0.65
C THR A 69 28.08 -3.25 -0.43
N ALA A 70 27.76 -3.89 -1.56
CA ALA A 70 27.07 -3.27 -2.68
C ALA A 70 25.62 -3.78 -2.72
N ASN A 71 24.72 -3.08 -3.42
CA ASN A 71 23.32 -3.48 -3.59
C ASN A 71 23.13 -4.72 -4.47
N GLN A 72 24.21 -5.24 -5.06
CA GLN A 72 24.18 -6.44 -5.90
C GLN A 72 25.36 -7.32 -5.56
N SER A 73 25.10 -8.61 -5.45
CA SER A 73 26.13 -9.60 -5.16
C SER A 73 27.21 -9.64 -6.24
N ALA A 74 28.48 -9.59 -5.81
CA ALA A 74 29.63 -9.85 -6.69
C ALA A 74 29.69 -11.31 -7.19
N LEU A 75 28.90 -12.20 -6.60
CA LEU A 75 28.82 -13.62 -6.94
C LEU A 75 27.57 -13.95 -7.78
N LEU A 76 26.88 -12.94 -8.32
CA LEU A 76 25.70 -13.13 -9.15
C LEU A 76 25.90 -14.20 -10.24
N SER A 77 24.91 -15.08 -10.38
CA SER A 77 24.89 -16.24 -11.29
C SER A 77 25.92 -17.34 -10.99
N GLN A 78 26.76 -17.20 -9.95
CA GLN A 78 27.68 -18.26 -9.55
C GLN A 78 26.97 -19.29 -8.68
N THR A 79 27.36 -20.56 -8.83
CA THR A 79 26.93 -21.62 -7.91
C THR A 79 27.88 -21.67 -6.74
N VAL A 80 27.35 -21.54 -5.53
CA VAL A 80 28.12 -21.49 -4.28
C VAL A 80 27.60 -22.52 -3.30
N THR A 81 28.46 -22.96 -2.40
CA THR A 81 28.08 -23.72 -1.21
C THR A 81 28.34 -22.87 0.03
N VAL A 82 27.35 -22.80 0.91
CA VAL A 82 27.42 -22.05 2.17
C VAL A 82 26.98 -22.93 3.34
N GLU A 83 27.32 -22.47 4.54
CA GLU A 83 26.85 -23.06 5.78
C GLU A 83 26.13 -21.99 6.61
N GLY A 84 25.03 -22.35 7.25
CA GLY A 84 24.37 -21.47 8.21
C GLY A 84 23.30 -22.16 9.03
N THR A 85 22.63 -21.37 9.87
CA THR A 85 21.50 -21.78 10.69
C THR A 85 20.22 -21.22 10.10
N VAL A 86 19.18 -22.05 9.97
CA VAL A 86 17.87 -21.61 9.52
C VAL A 86 17.25 -20.71 10.58
N THR A 87 16.87 -19.49 10.20
CA THR A 87 16.34 -18.48 11.13
C THR A 87 14.82 -18.32 11.02
N ALA A 88 14.27 -18.45 9.81
CA ALA A 88 12.84 -18.32 9.55
C ALA A 88 12.42 -19.13 8.31
N LEU A 89 11.13 -19.39 8.19
CA LEU A 89 10.53 -20.11 7.07
C LEU A 89 9.52 -19.23 6.33
N LYS A 90 9.40 -19.44 5.01
CA LYS A 90 8.32 -18.98 4.15
C LYS A 90 7.71 -20.19 3.42
N SER A 91 6.55 -19.99 2.81
CA SER A 91 5.87 -21.02 2.01
C SER A 91 6.68 -21.52 0.81
N ASN A 92 7.72 -20.77 0.40
CA ASN A 92 8.53 -21.00 -0.80
C ASN A 92 10.05 -21.05 -0.54
N GLY A 93 10.49 -21.08 0.72
CA GLY A 93 11.90 -21.05 1.08
C GLY A 93 12.16 -20.80 2.56
N PHE A 94 13.42 -20.54 2.90
CA PHE A 94 13.84 -20.29 4.28
C PHE A 94 15.00 -19.30 4.34
N PHE A 95 15.13 -18.60 5.46
CA PHE A 95 16.27 -17.73 5.74
C PHE A 95 17.40 -18.52 6.39
N LEU A 96 18.63 -18.27 5.94
CA LEU A 96 19.83 -18.93 6.42
C LEU A 96 20.84 -17.87 6.86
N GLN A 97 21.27 -17.91 8.11
CA GLN A 97 22.27 -16.98 8.66
C GLN A 97 23.55 -17.72 9.05
N GLY A 98 24.67 -17.23 8.51
CA GLY A 98 26.00 -17.81 8.66
C GLY A 98 26.70 -17.36 9.94
N ALA A 99 27.98 -17.74 10.05
CA ALA A 99 28.86 -17.17 11.07
C ALA A 99 29.14 -15.70 10.73
N SER A 100 29.10 -14.84 11.73
CA SER A 100 29.37 -13.41 11.52
C SER A 100 30.83 -13.17 11.15
N ASP A 101 31.05 -12.30 10.17
CA ASP A 101 32.38 -11.80 9.80
C ASP A 101 32.80 -10.56 10.62
N ASN A 102 31.94 -10.08 11.53
CA ASN A 102 32.09 -8.86 12.33
C ASN A 102 32.17 -7.56 11.51
N ASN A 103 31.71 -7.56 10.27
CA ASN A 103 31.59 -6.37 9.44
C ASN A 103 30.15 -5.83 9.47
N THR A 104 29.96 -4.66 10.08
CA THR A 104 28.64 -4.03 10.21
C THR A 104 28.07 -3.49 8.90
N SER A 105 28.82 -3.57 7.80
CA SER A 105 28.43 -3.09 6.47
C SER A 105 27.99 -4.22 5.52
N THR A 106 27.93 -5.46 5.99
CA THR A 106 27.53 -6.64 5.21
C THR A 106 26.52 -7.45 6.00
N SER A 107 25.55 -8.06 5.31
CA SER A 107 24.66 -9.03 5.94
C SER A 107 25.32 -10.41 6.06
N ASP A 108 25.08 -11.08 7.19
CA ASP A 108 25.49 -12.47 7.43
C ASP A 108 24.40 -13.49 7.06
N ALA A 109 23.31 -13.05 6.43
CA ALA A 109 22.16 -13.89 6.10
C ALA A 109 21.74 -13.77 4.63
N LEU A 110 21.01 -14.76 4.14
CA LEU A 110 20.39 -14.72 2.81
C LEU A 110 19.11 -15.57 2.79
N PHE A 111 18.29 -15.40 1.75
CA PHE A 111 17.15 -16.26 1.52
C PHE A 111 17.49 -17.45 0.60
N VAL A 112 16.98 -18.64 0.93
CA VAL A 112 17.12 -19.84 0.10
C VAL A 112 15.75 -20.16 -0.52
N PHE A 113 15.62 -19.92 -1.82
CA PHE A 113 14.37 -20.12 -2.56
C PHE A 113 14.23 -21.57 -3.06
N THR A 114 13.24 -22.28 -2.54
CA THR A 114 12.98 -23.70 -2.82
C THR A 114 11.71 -23.94 -3.65
N SER A 115 11.06 -22.88 -4.14
CA SER A 115 9.78 -22.85 -4.89
C SER A 115 8.56 -23.52 -4.23
N SER A 116 8.76 -24.12 -3.06
CA SER A 116 7.78 -24.85 -2.26
C SER A 116 8.20 -24.83 -0.80
N THR A 117 7.34 -25.28 0.10
CA THR A 117 7.62 -25.27 1.53
C THR A 117 8.79 -26.20 1.82
N PRO A 118 9.91 -25.68 2.39
CA PRO A 118 11.11 -26.48 2.59
C PRO A 118 10.94 -27.47 3.74
N ALA A 119 11.60 -28.62 3.65
CA ALA A 119 11.76 -29.57 4.77
C ALA A 119 12.87 -29.12 5.73
N ALA A 120 12.82 -27.86 6.17
CA ALA A 120 13.77 -27.24 7.10
C ALA A 120 13.01 -26.70 8.31
N THR A 121 13.68 -26.58 9.46
CA THR A 121 13.11 -26.01 10.69
C THR A 121 14.04 -24.93 11.24
N PRO A 122 13.54 -23.82 11.80
CA PRO A 122 14.38 -22.86 12.52
C PRO A 122 15.28 -23.55 13.55
N GLY A 123 16.56 -23.20 13.56
CA GLY A 123 17.60 -23.86 14.36
C GLY A 123 18.32 -25.02 13.66
N ASP A 124 17.86 -25.48 12.49
CA ASP A 124 18.62 -26.43 11.69
C ASP A 124 19.91 -25.78 11.18
N ARG A 125 21.05 -26.45 11.38
CA ARG A 125 22.33 -26.06 10.76
C ARG A 125 22.47 -26.81 9.45
N LEU A 126 22.50 -26.09 8.33
CA LEU A 126 22.48 -26.66 6.98
C LEU A 126 23.74 -26.30 6.22
N CYS A 127 24.16 -27.22 5.35
CA CYS A 127 25.03 -26.93 4.22
C CYS A 127 24.15 -26.80 2.99
N VAL A 128 24.23 -25.69 2.27
CA VAL A 128 23.34 -25.36 1.14
C VAL A 128 24.17 -25.04 -0.09
N THR A 129 23.87 -25.68 -1.21
CA THR A 129 24.43 -25.37 -2.53
C THR A 129 23.32 -24.80 -3.41
N GLY A 130 23.55 -23.64 -4.01
CA GLY A 130 22.60 -22.99 -4.92
C GLY A 130 23.27 -21.92 -5.78
N THR A 131 22.51 -21.35 -6.72
CA THR A 131 22.97 -20.25 -7.57
C THR A 131 22.60 -18.92 -6.95
N VAL A 132 23.56 -18.01 -6.82
CA VAL A 132 23.30 -16.64 -6.35
C VAL A 132 22.49 -15.89 -7.39
N SER A 133 21.40 -15.26 -6.97
CA SER A 133 20.52 -14.44 -7.81
C SER A 133 19.97 -13.27 -7.02
N GLU A 134 19.76 -12.14 -7.68
CA GLU A 134 18.91 -11.07 -7.17
C GLU A 134 17.45 -11.39 -7.51
N PHE A 135 16.58 -11.29 -6.51
CA PHE A 135 15.13 -11.34 -6.72
C PHE A 135 14.56 -9.91 -6.65
N PRO A 136 14.49 -9.20 -7.79
CA PRO A 136 13.91 -7.88 -7.81
C PRO A 136 12.39 -7.97 -7.57
N ASN A 137 11.79 -6.87 -7.11
CA ASN A 137 10.34 -6.74 -7.26
C ASN A 137 10.01 -6.79 -8.77
N ALA A 138 9.01 -7.60 -9.15
CA ALA A 138 8.63 -7.83 -10.55
C ALA A 138 8.16 -6.56 -11.29
N SER A 139 7.99 -5.43 -10.60
CA SER A 139 7.70 -4.15 -11.20
C SER A 139 8.93 -3.56 -11.89
N SER A 140 8.83 -3.37 -13.21
CA SER A 140 9.85 -2.66 -14.01
C SER A 140 10.08 -1.21 -13.57
N ALA A 141 9.24 -0.69 -12.66
CA ALA A 141 9.34 0.67 -12.14
C ALA A 141 10.38 0.81 -11.02
N VAL A 142 10.75 -0.28 -10.36
CA VAL A 142 11.70 -0.32 -9.23
C VAL A 142 13.14 -0.46 -9.74
N PRO A 143 14.15 0.19 -9.12
CA PRO A 143 15.54 -0.04 -9.48
C PRO A 143 15.87 -1.53 -9.50
N SER A 144 16.54 -2.00 -10.56
CA SER A 144 16.78 -3.44 -10.77
C SER A 144 17.70 -4.09 -9.75
N ASP A 145 18.48 -3.28 -9.04
CA ASP A 145 19.35 -3.65 -7.92
C ASP A 145 18.68 -3.46 -6.56
N PHE A 146 17.40 -3.09 -6.51
CA PHE A 146 16.61 -3.02 -5.27
C PHE A 146 15.74 -4.26 -5.14
N GLY A 147 16.29 -5.27 -4.48
CA GLY A 147 15.73 -6.61 -4.41
C GLY A 147 16.25 -7.39 -3.22
N LEU A 148 16.04 -8.71 -3.27
CA LEU A 148 16.52 -9.66 -2.27
C LEU A 148 17.68 -10.49 -2.83
N THR A 149 18.82 -10.54 -2.15
CA THR A 149 19.88 -11.51 -2.48
C THR A 149 19.46 -12.91 -2.01
N GLN A 150 19.43 -13.87 -2.93
CA GLN A 150 19.00 -15.24 -2.62
C GLN A 150 19.83 -16.34 -3.30
N LEU A 151 19.77 -17.55 -2.74
CA LEU A 151 20.15 -18.78 -3.42
C LEU A 151 18.94 -19.40 -4.12
N SER A 152 19.05 -19.61 -5.43
CA SER A 152 18.01 -20.21 -6.27
C SER A 152 18.60 -21.32 -7.16
N GLY A 153 17.92 -21.69 -8.25
CA GLY A 153 18.42 -22.71 -9.19
C GLY A 153 18.24 -24.16 -8.71
N SER A 154 17.15 -24.45 -7.98
CA SER A 154 16.91 -25.74 -7.30
C SER A 154 17.99 -26.06 -6.24
N PRO A 155 18.07 -25.23 -5.18
CA PRO A 155 19.11 -25.40 -4.17
C PRO A 155 19.01 -26.77 -3.49
N MET A 156 20.15 -27.38 -3.24
CA MET A 156 20.27 -28.63 -2.49
C MET A 156 20.80 -28.32 -1.11
N PHE A 157 20.22 -28.95 -0.08
CA PHE A 157 20.70 -28.80 1.28
C PHE A 157 20.66 -30.11 2.05
N PHE A 158 21.57 -30.25 3.02
CA PHE A 158 21.57 -31.34 3.97
C PHE A 158 21.86 -30.83 5.39
N LYS A 159 21.27 -31.51 6.37
CA LYS A 159 21.35 -31.13 7.77
C LYS A 159 22.64 -31.60 8.41
N LEU A 160 23.42 -30.66 8.95
CA LEU A 160 24.65 -30.87 9.70
C LEU A 160 24.37 -31.13 11.19
N GLY A 161 23.23 -30.64 11.68
CA GLY A 161 22.82 -30.73 13.09
C GLY A 161 21.83 -29.62 13.42
N THR A 162 21.82 -29.19 14.68
CA THR A 162 21.05 -28.05 15.17
C THR A 162 21.97 -27.04 15.85
N ALA A 163 21.61 -25.77 15.81
CA ALA A 163 22.28 -24.68 16.49
C ALA A 163 21.26 -23.75 17.15
N ALA A 164 21.70 -22.96 18.13
CA ALA A 164 20.88 -21.86 18.64
C ALA A 164 20.67 -20.82 17.52
N LEU A 165 19.51 -20.16 17.52
CA LEU A 165 19.29 -19.04 16.62
C LEU A 165 20.32 -17.93 16.90
N PRO A 166 20.85 -17.26 15.87
CA PRO A 166 21.70 -16.09 16.05
C PRO A 166 21.03 -15.03 16.93
N ALA A 167 21.85 -14.35 17.74
CA ALA A 167 21.40 -13.18 18.49
C ALA A 167 20.91 -12.11 17.50
N PRO A 168 19.76 -11.46 17.77
CA PRO A 168 19.24 -10.47 16.85
C PRO A 168 20.09 -9.20 16.89
N VAL A 169 20.24 -8.55 15.73
CA VAL A 169 20.81 -7.20 15.67
C VAL A 169 19.76 -6.21 16.17
N LEU A 170 20.12 -5.38 17.16
CA LEU A 170 19.22 -4.37 17.69
C LEU A 170 19.15 -3.16 16.74
N LEU A 171 17.96 -2.85 16.26
CA LEU A 171 17.69 -1.70 15.40
C LEU A 171 16.91 -0.61 16.13
N SER A 172 17.17 0.64 15.76
CA SER A 172 16.62 1.84 16.36
C SER A 172 16.28 2.89 15.31
N SER A 173 15.79 4.07 15.75
CA SER A 173 15.58 5.23 14.88
C SER A 173 16.88 5.77 14.25
N ALA A 174 18.06 5.34 14.72
CA ALA A 174 19.33 5.68 14.10
C ALA A 174 19.64 4.82 12.85
N ASP A 175 18.99 3.66 12.72
CA ASP A 175 19.20 2.72 11.63
C ASP A 175 18.16 2.86 10.51
N VAL A 176 16.99 3.42 10.85
CA VAL A 176 15.86 3.63 9.92
C VAL A 176 15.50 5.12 9.94
N THR A 177 16.19 5.92 9.11
CA THR A 177 16.08 7.38 9.09
C THR A 177 15.42 7.88 7.81
N PRO A 178 14.76 9.07 7.83
CA PRO A 178 14.16 9.64 6.62
C PRO A 178 15.18 9.93 5.50
N ASN A 179 16.43 10.22 5.85
CA ASN A 179 17.49 10.51 4.87
C ASN A 179 18.35 9.28 4.53
N GLY A 180 18.00 8.08 5.00
CA GLY A 180 18.80 6.87 4.78
C GLY A 180 18.75 6.36 3.35
N GLY A 181 17.71 6.73 2.60
CA GLY A 181 17.48 6.26 1.23
C GLY A 181 17.03 4.81 1.15
N LEU A 182 16.80 4.33 -0.07
CA LEU A 182 16.16 3.04 -0.35
C LEU A 182 16.91 1.83 0.23
N TYR A 183 18.24 1.85 0.21
CA TYR A 183 19.08 0.70 0.56
C TYR A 183 19.59 0.71 2.02
N GLN A 184 19.01 1.54 2.90
CA GLN A 184 19.61 1.79 4.22
C GLN A 184 19.71 0.55 5.12
N LEU A 185 18.88 -0.47 4.87
CA LEU A 185 18.86 -1.73 5.63
C LEU A 185 19.46 -2.91 4.88
N GLU A 186 20.12 -2.68 3.75
CA GLU A 186 20.76 -3.72 2.93
C GLU A 186 21.74 -4.57 3.75
N LYS A 187 22.54 -3.89 4.59
CA LYS A 187 23.47 -4.51 5.53
C LYS A 187 22.83 -5.44 6.57
N PHE A 188 21.50 -5.46 6.68
CA PHE A 188 20.74 -6.34 7.58
C PHE A 188 19.85 -7.33 6.83
N GLU A 189 19.92 -7.38 5.49
CA GLU A 189 19.04 -8.21 4.67
C GLU A 189 19.09 -9.69 5.08
N GLY A 190 17.93 -10.29 5.34
CA GLY A 190 17.77 -11.67 5.78
C GLY A 190 18.21 -11.94 7.23
N MET A 191 18.87 -10.99 7.90
CA MET A 191 19.37 -11.19 9.25
C MET A 191 18.23 -11.19 10.25
N ARG A 192 18.43 -11.91 11.35
CA ARG A 192 17.56 -11.78 12.51
C ARG A 192 17.82 -10.43 13.20
N VAL A 193 16.80 -9.61 13.33
CA VAL A 193 16.84 -8.25 13.91
C VAL A 193 15.79 -8.11 15.01
N GLN A 194 15.96 -7.11 15.89
CA GLN A 194 15.01 -6.77 16.93
C GLN A 194 14.82 -5.26 16.99
N PHE A 195 13.57 -4.83 17.14
CA PHE A 195 13.24 -3.48 17.58
C PHE A 195 12.73 -3.53 19.02
N THR A 196 13.32 -2.73 19.92
CA THR A 196 12.82 -2.61 21.30
C THR A 196 11.41 -2.05 21.31
N SER A 197 11.13 -1.06 20.45
CA SER A 197 9.81 -0.47 20.30
C SER A 197 9.60 0.08 18.89
N LEU A 198 8.53 -0.37 18.26
CA LEU A 198 7.96 0.22 17.04
C LEU A 198 6.63 0.93 17.38
N VAL A 199 6.23 1.87 16.54
CA VAL A 199 4.90 2.49 16.55
C VAL A 199 4.26 2.27 15.19
N SER A 200 3.09 1.63 15.15
CA SER A 200 2.36 1.44 13.89
C SER A 200 1.93 2.79 13.29
N VAL A 201 2.14 2.95 11.99
CA VAL A 201 1.77 4.15 11.22
C VAL A 201 0.59 3.90 10.29
N SER A 202 0.20 2.63 10.12
CA SER A 202 -1.03 2.20 9.49
C SER A 202 -1.72 1.13 10.35
N PRO A 203 -3.03 0.92 10.16
CA PRO A 203 -3.68 -0.27 10.69
C PRO A 203 -3.22 -1.54 9.97
N THR A 204 -3.56 -2.69 10.57
CA THR A 204 -3.43 -3.99 9.92
C THR A 204 -4.37 -4.11 8.72
N GLU A 205 -3.80 -4.43 7.58
CA GLU A 205 -4.49 -4.82 6.36
C GLU A 205 -4.81 -6.32 6.37
N THR A 206 -4.85 -6.98 5.21
CA THR A 206 -5.09 -8.43 5.13
C THR A 206 -3.83 -9.18 5.58
N GLY A 207 -3.99 -10.30 6.30
CA GLY A 207 -2.87 -11.20 6.64
C GLY A 207 -1.86 -10.60 7.61
N GLY A 208 -2.29 -9.78 8.58
CA GLY A 208 -1.36 -9.29 9.61
C GLY A 208 -0.32 -8.28 9.11
N VAL A 209 -0.51 -7.74 7.90
CA VAL A 209 0.39 -6.75 7.29
C VAL A 209 0.08 -5.35 7.81
N PHE A 210 1.10 -4.64 8.29
CA PHE A 210 1.00 -3.23 8.65
C PHE A 210 2.37 -2.56 8.50
N TYR A 211 2.41 -1.24 8.68
CA TYR A 211 3.63 -0.45 8.62
C TYR A 211 3.90 0.21 9.96
N ALA A 212 5.17 0.35 10.31
CA ALA A 212 5.59 0.93 11.58
C ALA A 212 6.91 1.69 11.43
N VAL A 213 7.17 2.57 12.40
CA VAL A 213 8.45 3.28 12.53
C VAL A 213 9.05 3.00 13.91
N PRO A 214 10.38 3.08 14.09
CA PRO A 214 10.98 3.07 15.42
C PRO A 214 10.39 4.14 16.34
N GLN A 215 10.23 3.83 17.62
CA GLN A 215 9.72 4.81 18.58
C GLN A 215 10.58 6.09 18.61
N GLY A 216 9.93 7.24 18.55
CA GLY A 216 10.60 8.56 18.46
C GLY A 216 10.68 9.12 17.04
N THR A 217 10.38 8.30 16.02
CA THR A 217 10.19 8.75 14.65
C THR A 217 8.77 9.28 14.44
N ASN A 218 8.62 10.36 13.69
CA ASN A 218 7.30 10.91 13.35
C ASN A 218 6.53 9.95 12.42
N ARG A 219 5.20 9.99 12.46
CA ARG A 219 4.37 9.25 11.50
C ARG A 219 4.66 9.78 10.08
N PRO A 220 5.05 8.94 9.11
CA PRO A 220 5.29 9.38 7.75
C PRO A 220 3.99 9.73 7.02
N PHE A 221 4.07 10.76 6.18
CA PHE A 221 2.98 11.22 5.33
C PHE A 221 3.39 11.07 3.86
N ARG A 222 2.40 11.00 2.96
CA ARG A 222 2.70 11.17 1.54
C ARG A 222 3.30 12.57 1.32
N GLU A 223 4.41 12.64 0.61
CA GLU A 223 5.10 13.90 0.26
C GLU A 223 4.81 14.32 -1.19
N PRO A 224 5.17 15.52 -1.65
CA PRO A 224 5.02 15.89 -3.06
C PRO A 224 5.85 15.05 -4.03
N GLY A 225 5.30 14.82 -5.23
CA GLY A 225 6.05 14.27 -6.35
C GLY A 225 5.99 12.75 -6.54
N ILE A 226 6.76 12.30 -7.53
CA ILE A 226 6.80 10.91 -7.99
C ILE A 226 7.73 10.10 -7.08
N GLU A 227 7.25 8.95 -6.64
CA GLU A 227 7.98 7.95 -5.84
C GLU A 227 9.32 7.60 -6.50
N ILE A 228 10.40 7.61 -5.72
CA ILE A 228 11.75 7.30 -6.22
C ILE A 228 11.91 5.83 -6.61
N THR A 229 11.04 4.95 -6.09
CA THR A 229 10.93 3.55 -6.49
C THR A 229 10.15 3.36 -7.79
N LEU A 230 9.66 4.42 -8.43
CA LEU A 230 8.94 4.35 -9.69
C LEU A 230 9.65 5.10 -10.81
N ASN A 231 9.67 4.49 -12.00
CA ASN A 231 10.15 5.16 -13.20
C ASN A 231 9.31 6.40 -13.53
N ARG A 232 9.99 7.48 -13.92
CA ARG A 232 9.34 8.73 -14.35
C ARG A 232 8.92 8.65 -15.82
N PRO A 233 7.71 9.09 -16.17
CA PRO A 233 7.33 9.29 -17.57
C PRO A 233 8.32 10.21 -18.27
N ALA A 234 8.65 9.94 -19.53
CA ALA A 234 9.65 10.72 -20.28
C ALA A 234 9.30 12.21 -20.42
N ALA A 235 8.00 12.55 -20.40
CA ALA A 235 7.52 13.93 -20.44
C ALA A 235 7.66 14.68 -19.10
N THR A 236 8.11 14.01 -18.04
CA THR A 236 8.23 14.63 -16.70
C THR A 236 9.39 15.64 -16.70
N PRO A 237 9.14 16.91 -16.36
CA PRO A 237 10.18 17.91 -16.25
C PRO A 237 11.21 17.57 -15.17
N ALA A 238 12.46 17.98 -15.36
CA ALA A 238 13.52 17.79 -14.36
C ALA A 238 13.23 18.48 -13.01
N GLY A 239 12.43 19.55 -13.02
CA GLY A 239 12.00 20.26 -11.80
C GLY A 239 10.85 19.58 -11.05
N ALA A 240 10.22 18.54 -11.59
CA ALA A 240 9.12 17.88 -10.92
C ALA A 240 9.60 17.20 -9.62
N PRO A 241 8.90 17.38 -8.48
CA PRO A 241 9.33 16.88 -7.19
C PRO A 241 9.44 15.36 -7.15
N SER A 242 10.21 14.85 -6.19
CA SER A 242 10.34 13.42 -5.88
C SER A 242 9.84 13.15 -4.48
N PHE A 243 9.12 12.06 -4.31
CA PHE A 243 8.77 11.51 -3.00
C PHE A 243 9.76 10.38 -2.70
N ASP A 244 10.45 10.47 -1.56
CA ASP A 244 11.54 9.58 -1.15
C ASP A 244 11.10 8.17 -0.70
N ASP A 245 9.81 7.87 -0.80
CA ASP A 245 9.20 6.60 -0.40
C ASP A 245 9.21 6.32 1.13
N ASN A 246 9.42 7.36 1.96
CA ASN A 246 9.44 7.29 3.43
C ASN A 246 10.33 6.15 3.95
N PRO A 247 11.66 6.22 3.73
CA PRO A 247 12.56 5.12 4.00
C PRO A 247 12.71 4.82 5.51
N GLU A 248 12.26 5.71 6.41
CA GLU A 248 12.15 5.49 7.86
C GLU A 248 11.10 4.44 8.27
N MET A 249 10.30 3.96 7.32
CA MET A 249 9.21 3.03 7.54
C MET A 249 9.62 1.57 7.34
N ILE A 250 9.14 0.69 8.21
CA ILE A 250 9.29 -0.77 8.13
C ILE A 250 7.93 -1.40 7.86
N ARG A 251 7.85 -2.24 6.83
CA ARG A 251 6.70 -3.14 6.65
C ARG A 251 6.82 -4.28 7.65
N VAL A 252 5.72 -4.68 8.27
CA VAL A 252 5.65 -5.86 9.15
C VAL A 252 4.64 -6.83 8.55
N ASP A 253 5.05 -8.08 8.40
CA ASP A 253 4.20 -9.16 7.92
C ASP A 253 4.11 -10.22 9.03
N SER A 254 3.12 -10.06 9.91
CA SER A 254 3.10 -10.75 11.20
C SER A 254 2.72 -12.22 11.13
N ASP A 255 2.12 -12.67 10.03
CA ASP A 255 1.70 -14.07 9.85
C ASP A 255 2.54 -14.83 8.80
N ALA A 256 3.58 -14.19 8.25
CA ALA A 256 4.41 -14.77 7.21
C ALA A 256 5.16 -16.03 7.66
N GLN A 257 5.48 -16.15 8.95
CA GLN A 257 6.16 -17.31 9.52
C GLN A 257 5.15 -18.35 10.07
N PRO A 258 5.36 -19.65 9.83
CA PRO A 258 4.54 -20.70 10.43
C PRO A 258 4.47 -20.60 11.95
N GLY A 259 3.25 -20.51 12.50
CA GLY A 259 3.00 -20.42 13.94
C GLY A 259 3.12 -19.01 14.53
N ALA A 260 3.50 -17.99 13.73
CA ALA A 260 3.46 -16.61 14.18
C ALA A 260 2.02 -16.08 14.27
N PRO A 261 1.72 -15.28 15.31
CA PRO A 261 0.37 -14.74 15.49
C PRO A 261 0.11 -13.58 14.53
N VAL A 262 -1.09 -13.55 13.93
CA VAL A 262 -1.60 -12.37 13.22
C VAL A 262 -1.73 -11.21 14.20
N LEU A 263 -0.95 -10.16 14.02
CA LEU A 263 -1.05 -8.94 14.82
C LEU A 263 -2.11 -8.01 14.22
N THR A 264 -3.14 -7.70 15.02
CA THR A 264 -4.16 -6.71 14.68
C THR A 264 -3.87 -5.40 15.42
N VAL A 265 -3.49 -4.35 14.70
CA VAL A 265 -3.15 -3.03 15.22
C VAL A 265 -3.97 -1.95 14.51
N THR A 266 -4.37 -0.91 15.24
CA THR A 266 -4.72 0.39 14.62
C THR A 266 -3.44 1.14 14.28
N ALA A 267 -3.55 2.30 13.63
CA ALA A 267 -2.44 3.26 13.69
C ALA A 267 -2.17 3.68 15.15
N ASN A 268 -0.94 4.10 15.41
CA ASN A 268 -0.43 4.60 16.69
C ASN A 268 -0.43 3.58 17.85
N VAL A 269 -0.22 2.29 17.54
CA VAL A 269 0.01 1.24 18.54
C VAL A 269 1.50 1.07 18.76
N THR A 270 1.93 1.06 20.02
CA THR A 270 3.31 0.71 20.38
C THR A 270 3.46 -0.80 20.42
N ILE A 271 4.43 -1.34 19.68
CA ILE A 271 4.79 -2.76 19.63
C ILE A 271 6.17 -2.93 20.26
N ASN A 272 6.23 -3.53 21.45
CA ASN A 272 7.48 -3.70 22.19
C ASN A 272 8.07 -5.10 21.99
N ASN A 273 9.41 -5.14 21.89
CA ASN A 273 10.22 -6.34 21.82
C ASN A 273 9.84 -7.26 20.64
N ILE A 274 9.75 -6.69 19.44
CA ILE A 274 9.48 -7.46 18.23
C ILE A 274 10.80 -7.92 17.62
N THR A 275 10.93 -9.23 17.42
CA THR A 275 12.12 -9.87 16.86
C THR A 275 11.69 -10.72 15.67
N GLY A 276 12.50 -10.74 14.62
CA GLY A 276 12.19 -11.45 13.38
C GLY A 276 13.32 -11.37 12.38
N VAL A 277 13.15 -11.97 11.22
CA VAL A 277 14.07 -11.79 10.09
C VAL A 277 13.67 -10.58 9.26
N LEU A 278 14.66 -9.85 8.73
CA LEU A 278 14.42 -8.74 7.82
C LEU A 278 14.37 -9.25 6.37
N ASP A 279 13.18 -9.47 5.84
CA ASP A 279 12.95 -9.82 4.44
C ASP A 279 12.91 -8.57 3.55
N PHE A 280 12.82 -8.78 2.24
CA PHE A 280 12.47 -7.77 1.27
C PHE A 280 11.28 -8.23 0.43
N SER A 281 10.17 -7.50 0.53
CA SER A 281 8.93 -7.84 -0.18
C SER A 281 8.15 -6.58 -0.53
N SER A 282 7.43 -6.60 -1.67
CA SER A 282 6.65 -5.43 -2.14
C SER A 282 7.47 -4.13 -2.22
N ALA A 283 8.75 -4.21 -2.63
CA ALA A 283 9.69 -3.07 -2.69
C ALA A 283 9.90 -2.35 -1.34
N ARG A 284 9.80 -3.09 -0.23
CA ARG A 284 10.04 -2.60 1.13
C ARG A 284 10.76 -3.65 1.97
N TYR A 285 11.68 -3.19 2.82
CA TYR A 285 12.19 -4.02 3.91
C TYR A 285 11.04 -4.41 4.84
N THR A 286 10.92 -5.71 5.07
CA THR A 286 9.77 -6.34 5.72
C THR A 286 10.24 -7.17 6.90
N LEU A 287 9.86 -6.79 8.11
CA LEU A 287 10.08 -7.62 9.29
C LEU A 287 9.08 -8.79 9.29
N LEU A 288 9.59 -10.02 9.34
CA LEU A 288 8.80 -11.23 9.56
C LEU A 288 9.00 -11.66 11.02
N PRO A 289 8.07 -11.38 11.94
CA PRO A 289 8.26 -11.65 13.35
C PRO A 289 8.38 -13.15 13.66
N ASP A 290 9.23 -13.48 14.63
CA ASP A 290 9.35 -14.83 15.15
C ASP A 290 8.03 -15.27 15.80
N ALA A 291 7.72 -16.56 15.72
CA ALA A 291 6.53 -17.11 16.33
C ALA A 291 6.52 -17.01 17.88
N SER A 292 7.70 -16.92 18.50
CA SER A 292 7.85 -16.79 19.95
C SER A 292 9.19 -16.14 20.33
N PRO A 293 9.22 -15.29 21.37
CA PRO A 293 8.06 -14.77 22.11
C PRO A 293 7.26 -13.77 21.26
N ALA A 294 5.94 -13.75 21.44
CA ALA A 294 5.09 -12.75 20.78
C ALA A 294 5.39 -11.35 21.34
N PRO A 295 5.34 -10.29 20.50
CA PRO A 295 5.53 -8.93 20.97
C PRO A 295 4.35 -8.48 21.85
N SER A 296 4.59 -7.49 22.71
CA SER A 296 3.52 -6.87 23.50
C SER A 296 3.02 -5.58 22.84
N LEU A 297 1.70 -5.39 22.82
CA LEU A 297 1.05 -4.24 22.20
C LEU A 297 0.50 -3.29 23.27
N SER A 298 0.58 -1.98 23.03
CA SER A 298 -0.24 -1.00 23.75
C SER A 298 -1.73 -1.17 23.41
N PRO A 299 -2.65 -0.56 24.18
CA PRO A 299 -4.05 -0.49 23.78
C PRO A 299 -4.22 0.07 22.36
N LEU A 300 -5.20 -0.48 21.64
CA LEU A 300 -5.56 0.01 20.31
C LEU A 300 -6.18 1.40 20.40
N SER A 301 -5.94 2.23 19.37
CA SER A 301 -6.55 3.54 19.23
C SER A 301 -8.08 3.42 19.11
N THR A 302 -8.78 4.43 19.61
CA THR A 302 -10.25 4.52 19.50
C THR A 302 -10.64 5.57 18.46
N LEU A 303 -11.85 5.45 17.90
CA LEU A 303 -12.39 6.48 17.02
C LEU A 303 -12.44 7.86 17.70
N THR A 304 -12.33 8.91 16.89
CA THR A 304 -12.46 10.30 17.33
C THR A 304 -13.56 10.98 16.52
N PRO A 305 -14.72 11.31 17.13
CA PRO A 305 -15.79 12.03 16.44
C PRO A 305 -15.39 13.48 16.16
N VAL A 306 -16.01 14.08 15.15
CA VAL A 306 -15.89 15.54 14.96
C VAL A 306 -16.62 16.28 16.11
N PRO A 307 -16.27 17.55 16.38
CA PRO A 307 -16.97 18.36 17.37
C PRO A 307 -18.48 18.46 17.10
N ALA A 308 -19.30 18.60 18.13
CA ALA A 308 -20.71 18.91 17.91
C ALA A 308 -20.84 20.32 17.26
N PRO A 309 -21.81 20.55 16.36
CA PRO A 309 -22.10 21.89 15.85
C PRO A 309 -22.73 22.75 16.94
N ASP A 310 -22.40 24.04 16.95
CA ASP A 310 -23.03 25.02 17.83
C ASP A 310 -24.43 25.40 17.31
N ALA A 311 -25.29 25.95 18.18
CA ALA A 311 -26.63 26.38 17.77
C ALA A 311 -26.63 27.48 16.69
N SER A 312 -25.52 28.23 16.57
CA SER A 312 -25.31 29.26 15.55
C SER A 312 -24.67 28.72 14.26
N GLU A 313 -24.52 27.41 14.13
CA GLU A 313 -23.86 26.78 13.01
C GLU A 313 -24.79 25.91 12.15
N PHE A 314 -24.37 25.70 10.92
CA PHE A 314 -24.79 24.58 10.08
C PHE A 314 -23.55 23.91 9.47
N THR A 315 -23.72 22.69 9.00
CA THR A 315 -22.60 21.82 8.63
C THR A 315 -22.75 21.24 7.23
N ILE A 316 -21.63 21.17 6.50
CA ILE A 316 -21.52 20.48 5.22
C ILE A 316 -20.40 19.46 5.37
N ALA A 317 -20.67 18.22 4.99
CA ALA A 317 -19.74 17.12 5.14
C ALA A 317 -19.56 16.34 3.85
N THR A 318 -18.52 15.50 3.82
CA THR A 318 -18.35 14.46 2.80
C THR A 318 -17.90 13.14 3.41
N ILE A 319 -18.32 12.04 2.79
CA ILE A 319 -17.94 10.68 3.15
C ILE A 319 -17.92 9.79 1.89
N ASN A 320 -16.81 9.09 1.67
CA ASN A 320 -16.77 7.91 0.81
C ASN A 320 -17.25 6.69 1.63
N LEU A 321 -18.21 5.93 1.10
CA LEU A 321 -18.80 4.75 1.73
C LEU A 321 -18.25 3.42 1.19
N GLU A 322 -17.27 3.50 0.29
CA GLU A 322 -16.47 2.44 -0.32
C GLU A 322 -17.33 1.31 -0.91
N ARG A 323 -17.87 1.48 -2.10
CA ARG A 323 -18.74 0.50 -2.78
C ARG A 323 -19.98 0.13 -1.96
N PHE A 324 -20.77 1.12 -1.57
CA PHE A 324 -21.98 0.95 -0.77
C PHE A 324 -23.14 0.48 -1.65
N TYR A 325 -23.10 -0.81 -1.96
CA TYR A 325 -24.12 -1.56 -2.70
C TYR A 325 -25.29 -1.96 -1.82
N ASP A 326 -26.46 -2.09 -2.44
CA ASP A 326 -27.62 -2.72 -1.83
C ASP A 326 -27.59 -4.25 -2.00
N ASP A 327 -28.66 -4.93 -1.58
CA ASP A 327 -28.81 -6.38 -1.64
C ASP A 327 -29.45 -6.87 -2.96
N VAL A 328 -29.47 -6.01 -4.00
CA VAL A 328 -30.06 -6.29 -5.31
C VAL A 328 -29.00 -6.15 -6.40
N SER A 329 -28.69 -7.26 -7.09
CA SER A 329 -27.74 -7.20 -8.19
C SER A 329 -28.31 -6.47 -9.41
N ASN A 330 -27.56 -5.48 -9.93
CA ASN A 330 -27.98 -4.64 -11.05
C ASN A 330 -27.13 -4.85 -12.31
N THR A 331 -25.93 -5.41 -12.18
CA THR A 331 -25.01 -5.67 -13.30
C THR A 331 -24.22 -6.96 -13.22
N SER A 332 -23.90 -7.44 -12.02
CA SER A 332 -23.06 -8.63 -11.81
C SER A 332 -23.16 -9.14 -10.38
N ALA A 333 -22.82 -10.40 -10.09
CA ALA A 333 -22.91 -10.92 -8.72
C ALA A 333 -22.11 -10.12 -7.66
N SER A 334 -21.16 -9.25 -8.07
CA SER A 334 -20.34 -8.44 -7.16
C SER A 334 -20.95 -7.10 -6.73
N ASP A 335 -22.09 -6.68 -7.29
CA ASP A 335 -22.86 -5.52 -6.81
C ASP A 335 -24.02 -5.91 -5.89
N ASN A 336 -24.10 -7.16 -5.45
CA ASN A 336 -25.03 -7.61 -4.42
C ASN A 336 -24.31 -7.77 -3.07
N ASP A 337 -24.56 -6.86 -2.14
CA ASP A 337 -24.05 -6.92 -0.77
C ASP A 337 -25.06 -7.64 0.15
N ALA A 338 -24.85 -8.94 0.35
CA ALA A 338 -25.65 -9.73 1.31
C ALA A 338 -25.58 -9.19 2.75
N ASN A 339 -24.60 -8.35 3.07
CA ASN A 339 -24.45 -7.66 4.35
C ASN A 339 -24.96 -6.21 4.30
N PHE A 340 -25.74 -5.81 3.29
CA PHE A 340 -26.20 -4.44 3.13
C PHE A 340 -26.91 -3.90 4.39
N ALA A 341 -27.82 -4.68 4.99
CA ALA A 341 -28.54 -4.24 6.20
C ALA A 341 -27.62 -3.92 7.40
N PRO A 342 -26.74 -4.84 7.87
CA PRO A 342 -25.83 -4.53 8.97
C PRO A 342 -24.77 -3.49 8.59
N ARG A 343 -24.34 -3.44 7.33
CA ARG A 343 -23.42 -2.41 6.83
C ARG A 343 -24.06 -1.02 6.82
N ARG A 344 -25.33 -0.91 6.44
CA ARG A 344 -26.12 0.32 6.50
C ARG A 344 -26.28 0.81 7.93
N ALA A 345 -26.58 -0.08 8.89
CA ALA A 345 -26.64 0.28 10.31
C ALA A 345 -25.30 0.83 10.82
N LYS A 346 -24.18 0.25 10.35
CA LYS A 346 -22.83 0.74 10.64
C LYS A 346 -22.55 2.12 10.03
N ALA A 347 -22.87 2.33 8.76
CA ALA A 347 -22.76 3.64 8.11
C ALA A 347 -23.61 4.71 8.82
N ALA A 348 -24.81 4.35 9.27
CA ALA A 348 -25.67 5.25 10.03
C ALA A 348 -25.03 5.66 11.38
N ARG A 349 -24.35 4.74 12.08
CA ARG A 349 -23.55 5.08 13.29
C ARG A 349 -22.43 6.06 12.98
N VAL A 350 -21.72 5.90 11.86
CA VAL A 350 -20.67 6.86 11.47
C VAL A 350 -21.27 8.25 11.25
N ILE A 351 -22.32 8.37 10.43
CA ILE A 351 -22.94 9.68 10.14
C ILE A 351 -23.55 10.30 11.40
N ARG A 352 -24.17 9.50 12.27
CA ARG A 352 -24.84 10.00 13.48
C ARG A 352 -23.85 10.33 14.60
N ASP A 353 -23.00 9.38 14.94
CA ASP A 353 -22.24 9.39 16.19
C ASP A 353 -20.84 10.00 15.98
N VAL A 354 -20.25 9.84 14.78
CA VAL A 354 -18.93 10.38 14.43
C VAL A 354 -19.05 11.72 13.73
N MET A 355 -19.86 11.83 12.67
CA MET A 355 -20.04 13.07 11.89
C MET A 355 -21.03 14.05 12.52
N ARG A 356 -21.73 13.65 13.59
CA ARG A 356 -22.71 14.47 14.33
C ARG A 356 -23.89 14.96 13.50
N LEU A 357 -24.41 14.10 12.61
CA LEU A 357 -25.55 14.37 11.73
C LEU A 357 -25.39 15.70 10.97
N PRO A 358 -24.52 15.81 9.95
CA PRO A 358 -24.34 17.08 9.24
C PRO A 358 -25.60 17.55 8.49
N ASP A 359 -25.79 18.85 8.27
CA ASP A 359 -26.99 19.36 7.57
C ASP A 359 -27.04 18.97 6.09
N VAL A 360 -25.88 18.95 5.43
CA VAL A 360 -25.68 18.44 4.07
C VAL A 360 -24.51 17.45 4.08
N VAL A 361 -24.71 16.25 3.54
CA VAL A 361 -23.67 15.24 3.39
C VAL A 361 -23.50 14.90 1.92
N GLY A 362 -22.36 15.25 1.32
CA GLY A 362 -21.95 14.74 0.01
C GLY A 362 -21.45 13.31 0.15
N VAL A 363 -22.19 12.35 -0.40
CA VAL A 363 -21.84 10.92 -0.35
C VAL A 363 -21.12 10.51 -1.63
N VAL A 364 -20.14 9.64 -1.45
CA VAL A 364 -19.31 9.07 -2.52
C VAL A 364 -19.35 7.56 -2.41
N GLU A 365 -19.33 6.90 -3.57
CA GLU A 365 -19.41 5.44 -3.74
C GLU A 365 -20.71 4.77 -3.28
N VAL A 366 -21.84 5.41 -3.53
CA VAL A 366 -23.16 4.81 -3.28
C VAL A 366 -23.72 4.27 -4.57
N GLU A 367 -24.27 3.06 -4.55
CA GLU A 367 -24.77 2.43 -5.76
C GLU A 367 -25.91 3.20 -6.39
N ASN A 368 -27.02 3.40 -5.68
CA ASN A 368 -28.25 3.88 -6.27
C ASN A 368 -29.14 4.58 -5.23
N LEU A 369 -30.34 5.01 -5.66
CA LEU A 369 -31.31 5.65 -4.79
C LEU A 369 -31.83 4.72 -3.68
N ASN A 370 -31.99 3.42 -3.93
CA ASN A 370 -32.45 2.47 -2.94
C ASN A 370 -31.45 2.36 -1.78
N ALA A 371 -30.16 2.20 -2.09
CA ALA A 371 -29.09 2.17 -1.10
C ALA A 371 -29.09 3.44 -0.24
N LEU A 372 -29.13 4.62 -0.87
CA LEU A 372 -29.07 5.91 -0.18
C LEU A 372 -30.34 6.21 0.63
N GLN A 373 -31.52 5.87 0.10
CA GLN A 373 -32.79 6.02 0.80
C GLN A 373 -32.88 5.09 2.01
N GLY A 374 -32.38 3.86 1.90
CA GLY A 374 -32.24 2.95 3.03
C GLY A 374 -31.43 3.61 4.15
N LEU A 375 -30.26 4.17 3.82
CA LEU A 375 -29.41 4.86 4.79
C LEU A 375 -30.11 6.09 5.42
N ALA A 376 -30.82 6.88 4.62
CA ALA A 376 -31.62 8.01 5.12
C ALA A 376 -32.69 7.56 6.15
N ASN A 377 -33.36 6.44 5.89
CA ASN A 377 -34.36 5.86 6.78
C ASN A 377 -33.71 5.36 8.09
N GLU A 378 -32.57 4.67 7.99
CA GLU A 378 -31.80 4.17 9.15
C GLU A 378 -31.35 5.30 10.08
N LEU A 379 -31.01 6.47 9.52
CA LEU A 379 -30.63 7.65 10.29
C LEU A 379 -31.79 8.25 11.09
N ALA A 380 -33.03 8.12 10.60
CA ALA A 380 -34.24 8.67 11.21
C ALA A 380 -34.15 10.16 11.62
N ALA A 381 -33.37 10.96 10.87
CA ALA A 381 -33.02 12.34 11.21
C ALA A 381 -33.55 13.39 10.21
N GLY A 382 -34.55 13.01 9.39
CA GLY A 382 -35.18 13.89 8.41
C GLY A 382 -34.29 14.22 7.21
N TYR A 383 -33.52 13.25 6.72
CA TYR A 383 -32.74 13.38 5.49
C TYR A 383 -33.55 13.02 4.25
N THR A 384 -33.38 13.80 3.20
CA THR A 384 -33.81 13.48 1.83
C THR A 384 -32.59 13.09 0.99
N PRO A 385 -32.58 11.92 0.35
CA PRO A 385 -31.50 11.50 -0.54
C PRO A 385 -31.67 12.09 -1.94
N TYR A 386 -30.56 12.48 -2.57
CA TYR A 386 -30.48 12.88 -3.97
C TYR A 386 -29.28 12.21 -4.63
N ILE A 387 -29.52 11.33 -5.58
CA ILE A 387 -28.46 10.60 -6.29
C ILE A 387 -28.89 10.34 -7.73
N PHE A 388 -27.92 10.29 -8.62
CA PHE A 388 -28.14 10.09 -10.05
C PHE A 388 -27.19 9.01 -10.56
N GLU A 389 -27.69 8.11 -11.38
CA GLU A 389 -26.85 7.11 -12.05
C GLU A 389 -25.82 7.79 -12.95
N GLY A 390 -24.56 7.41 -12.81
CA GLY A 390 -23.40 7.88 -13.56
C GLY A 390 -23.10 6.98 -14.74
N ASN A 391 -21.81 6.87 -15.05
CA ASN A 391 -21.25 6.05 -16.12
C ASN A 391 -20.23 5.02 -15.60
N ASP A 392 -20.00 4.95 -14.28
CA ASP A 392 -19.04 4.04 -13.68
C ASP A 392 -19.47 2.59 -13.92
N PRO A 393 -18.60 1.74 -14.50
CA PRO A 393 -18.91 0.34 -14.75
C PRO A 393 -19.27 -0.44 -13.48
N SER A 394 -18.74 -0.02 -12.33
CA SER A 394 -19.01 -0.63 -11.03
C SER A 394 -20.24 -0.06 -10.32
N LYS A 395 -21.03 0.79 -11.00
CA LYS A 395 -22.31 1.35 -10.53
C LYS A 395 -22.28 2.24 -9.31
N ILE A 396 -21.09 2.59 -8.84
CA ILE A 396 -20.94 3.56 -7.77
C ILE A 396 -21.14 4.99 -8.28
N ASN A 397 -21.84 5.80 -7.48
CA ASN A 397 -22.27 7.15 -7.81
C ASN A 397 -21.96 8.14 -6.67
N VAL A 398 -22.17 9.42 -6.95
CA VAL A 398 -22.12 10.51 -5.96
C VAL A 398 -23.50 11.13 -5.77
N GLY A 399 -23.76 11.65 -4.58
CA GLY A 399 -25.05 12.23 -4.25
C GLY A 399 -25.05 13.02 -2.94
N PHE A 400 -26.24 13.30 -2.43
CA PHE A 400 -26.44 14.04 -1.20
C PHE A 400 -27.45 13.38 -0.26
N LEU A 401 -27.19 13.45 1.04
CA LEU A 401 -28.21 13.41 2.08
C LEU A 401 -28.39 14.84 2.61
N VAL A 402 -29.61 15.38 2.55
CA VAL A 402 -29.90 16.77 2.97
C VAL A 402 -30.98 16.79 4.06
N LYS A 403 -30.71 17.42 5.20
CA LYS A 403 -31.70 17.56 6.27
C LYS A 403 -32.85 18.48 5.86
N SER A 404 -34.04 18.20 6.39
CA SER A 404 -35.27 18.98 6.17
C SER A 404 -35.21 20.47 6.53
N ARG A 405 -34.26 20.90 7.37
CA ARG A 405 -34.04 22.32 7.70
C ARG A 405 -33.32 23.11 6.59
N ILE A 406 -32.75 22.42 5.60
CA ILE A 406 -32.17 23.03 4.41
C ILE A 406 -33.25 23.15 3.34
N THR A 407 -33.46 24.36 2.84
CA THR A 407 -34.33 24.58 1.69
C THR A 407 -33.57 24.19 0.43
N VAL A 408 -33.97 23.09 -0.23
CA VAL A 408 -33.39 22.65 -1.49
C VAL A 408 -34.07 23.37 -2.65
N ASN A 409 -33.31 24.12 -3.45
CA ASN A 409 -33.83 24.83 -4.63
C ASN A 409 -33.73 23.94 -5.87
N SER A 410 -32.59 23.27 -6.05
CA SER A 410 -32.38 22.31 -7.14
C SER A 410 -31.23 21.34 -6.82
N VAL A 411 -31.29 20.15 -7.42
CA VAL A 411 -30.16 19.21 -7.44
C VAL A 411 -30.02 18.71 -8.88
N ALA A 412 -28.82 18.79 -9.45
CA ALA A 412 -28.56 18.40 -10.83
C ALA A 412 -27.21 17.70 -11.00
N GLN A 413 -27.21 16.59 -11.74
CA GLN A 413 -25.97 15.98 -12.23
C GLN A 413 -25.46 16.76 -13.46
N VAL A 414 -24.16 17.03 -13.52
CA VAL A 414 -23.56 17.87 -14.56
C VAL A 414 -22.46 17.11 -15.30
N GLY A 415 -22.51 17.12 -16.63
CA GLY A 415 -21.46 16.53 -17.47
C GLY A 415 -21.52 15.02 -17.67
N LYS A 416 -22.71 14.41 -17.54
CA LYS A 416 -22.91 12.96 -17.74
C LYS A 416 -22.45 12.49 -19.11
N ASP A 417 -22.84 13.22 -20.16
CA ASP A 417 -22.53 12.86 -21.55
C ASP A 417 -21.29 13.58 -22.09
N THR A 418 -20.56 14.29 -21.23
CA THR A 418 -19.33 15.00 -21.65
C THR A 418 -18.29 13.98 -22.11
N GLN A 419 -17.80 14.17 -23.33
CA GLN A 419 -16.71 13.38 -23.88
C GLN A 419 -15.39 14.13 -23.79
N TYR A 420 -14.30 13.38 -23.76
CA TYR A 420 -12.96 13.89 -23.96
C TYR A 420 -12.21 13.01 -24.97
N SER A 421 -11.19 13.59 -25.59
CA SER A 421 -10.28 12.85 -26.46
C SER A 421 -9.05 12.45 -25.65
N PRO A 422 -8.89 11.16 -25.30
CA PRO A 422 -7.65 10.70 -24.70
C PRO A 422 -6.49 10.89 -25.69
N PRO A 423 -5.24 11.02 -25.20
CA PRO A 423 -4.06 11.05 -26.07
C PRO A 423 -3.99 9.84 -27.01
N ILE A 424 -4.45 8.68 -26.53
CA ILE A 424 -4.43 7.41 -27.27
C ILE A 424 -5.81 6.78 -27.28
N GLY A 425 -6.30 6.44 -28.48
CA GLY A 425 -7.58 5.77 -28.69
C GLY A 425 -8.69 6.71 -29.16
N SER A 426 -9.92 6.20 -29.16
CA SER A 426 -11.12 6.96 -29.56
C SER A 426 -11.64 7.85 -28.43
N PRO A 427 -12.46 8.87 -28.72
CA PRO A 427 -13.15 9.65 -27.67
C PRO A 427 -13.89 8.77 -26.68
N GLN A 428 -13.84 9.17 -25.41
CA GLN A 428 -14.45 8.44 -24.28
C GLN A 428 -15.29 9.38 -23.43
N ILE A 429 -16.17 8.80 -22.61
CA ILE A 429 -16.86 9.55 -21.56
C ILE A 429 -15.83 10.10 -20.58
N LEU A 430 -15.91 11.40 -20.32
CA LEU A 430 -15.02 12.09 -19.41
C LEU A 430 -15.34 11.75 -17.96
N ASN A 431 -16.61 11.84 -17.57
CA ASN A 431 -17.02 11.68 -16.18
C ASN A 431 -17.66 10.31 -15.96
N ASP A 432 -16.88 9.37 -15.41
CA ASP A 432 -17.41 8.09 -14.94
C ASP A 432 -18.42 8.32 -13.80
N ARG A 433 -18.11 9.27 -12.91
CA ARG A 433 -18.95 9.70 -11.79
C ARG A 433 -19.19 11.22 -11.90
N PRO A 434 -20.18 11.66 -12.72
CA PRO A 434 -20.40 13.07 -12.99
C PRO A 434 -20.71 13.85 -11.71
N PRO A 435 -20.14 15.05 -11.51
CA PRO A 435 -20.43 15.88 -10.34
C PRO A 435 -21.92 16.17 -10.19
N VAL A 436 -22.38 16.28 -8.94
CA VAL A 436 -23.77 16.67 -8.62
C VAL A 436 -23.75 18.00 -7.88
N VAL A 437 -24.56 18.95 -8.36
CA VAL A 437 -24.67 20.31 -7.84
C VAL A 437 -25.98 20.45 -7.08
N LEU A 438 -25.89 20.79 -5.80
CA LEU A 438 -26.99 21.18 -4.93
C LEU A 438 -27.02 22.71 -4.83
N SER A 439 -28.11 23.34 -5.27
CA SER A 439 -28.42 24.73 -4.90
C SER A 439 -29.43 24.73 -3.76
N ALA A 440 -29.10 25.40 -2.67
CA ALA A 440 -29.89 25.38 -1.45
C ALA A 440 -29.87 26.73 -0.73
N ALA A 441 -30.66 26.85 0.32
CA ALA A 441 -30.64 27.96 1.24
C ALA A 441 -30.77 27.49 2.69
N MET A 442 -30.06 28.18 3.57
CA MET A 442 -30.20 28.05 5.03
C MET A 442 -30.71 29.37 5.59
N ASN A 443 -31.87 29.36 6.24
CA ASN A 443 -32.56 30.58 6.72
C ASN A 443 -32.67 31.67 5.63
N GLY A 444 -32.98 31.26 4.39
CA GLY A 444 -33.08 32.16 3.23
C GLY A 444 -31.75 32.65 2.64
N SER A 445 -30.60 32.32 3.26
CA SER A 445 -29.28 32.64 2.70
C SER A 445 -28.83 31.54 1.74
N PRO A 446 -28.61 31.84 0.44
CA PRO A 446 -28.28 30.84 -0.56
C PRO A 446 -26.85 30.31 -0.38
N PHE A 447 -26.64 29.07 -0.81
CA PHE A 447 -25.34 28.46 -1.01
C PHE A 447 -25.45 27.32 -2.03
N THR A 448 -24.30 26.97 -2.61
CA THR A 448 -24.16 25.87 -3.56
C THR A 448 -23.15 24.85 -3.04
N VAL A 449 -23.47 23.57 -3.16
CA VAL A 449 -22.55 22.46 -2.84
C VAL A 449 -22.37 21.60 -4.08
N ILE A 450 -21.13 21.29 -4.45
CA ILE A 450 -20.79 20.39 -5.55
C ILE A 450 -20.12 19.17 -4.96
N VAL A 451 -20.73 17.99 -5.11
CA VAL A 451 -20.08 16.71 -4.74
C VAL A 451 -19.44 16.09 -5.98
N ASN A 452 -18.22 15.58 -5.83
CA ASN A 452 -17.47 14.95 -6.91
C ASN A 452 -16.79 13.65 -6.46
N HIS A 453 -16.45 12.82 -7.44
CA HIS A 453 -15.56 11.68 -7.24
C HIS A 453 -14.73 11.53 -8.53
N LEU A 454 -13.50 12.03 -8.52
CA LEU A 454 -12.65 12.03 -9.73
C LEU A 454 -11.96 10.68 -9.94
N ARG A 455 -11.34 10.49 -11.11
CA ARG A 455 -10.61 9.27 -11.48
C ARG A 455 -9.47 9.02 -10.49
N SER A 456 -9.34 7.78 -10.00
CA SER A 456 -8.28 7.37 -9.06
C SER A 456 -6.86 7.48 -9.61
N LEU A 457 -5.85 7.29 -8.75
CA LEU A 457 -4.44 7.24 -9.14
C LEU A 457 -4.03 5.90 -9.78
N ILE A 458 -4.93 4.92 -9.90
CA ILE A 458 -4.61 3.62 -10.50
C ILE A 458 -4.07 3.83 -11.93
N ASP A 459 -2.92 3.22 -12.20
CA ASP A 459 -2.13 3.24 -13.44
C ASP A 459 -1.43 4.56 -13.79
N VAL A 460 -1.51 5.61 -12.97
CA VAL A 460 -0.92 6.93 -13.31
C VAL A 460 0.60 6.91 -13.39
N SER A 461 1.26 5.96 -12.71
CA SER A 461 2.70 5.83 -12.68
C SER A 461 3.29 5.09 -13.89
N SER A 462 2.46 4.40 -14.68
CA SER A 462 2.94 3.68 -15.85
C SER A 462 3.60 4.63 -16.85
N THR A 463 4.85 4.32 -17.22
CA THR A 463 5.62 5.09 -18.21
C THR A 463 5.26 4.77 -19.66
N THR A 464 4.37 3.80 -19.86
CA THR A 464 3.85 3.42 -21.17
C THR A 464 2.54 4.17 -21.49
N THR A 465 1.98 3.88 -22.66
CA THR A 465 0.67 4.38 -23.10
C THR A 465 -0.46 4.12 -22.10
N SER A 466 -0.36 3.05 -21.30
CA SER A 466 -1.34 2.74 -20.26
C SER A 466 -1.43 3.79 -19.14
N GLY A 467 -0.37 4.58 -18.90
CA GLY A 467 -0.39 5.68 -17.93
C GLY A 467 -0.77 7.04 -18.53
N GLU A 468 -0.60 7.24 -19.85
CA GLU A 468 -0.93 8.52 -20.50
C GLU A 468 -2.42 8.85 -20.43
N ASN A 469 -3.28 7.86 -20.68
CA ASN A 469 -4.72 8.04 -20.66
C ASN A 469 -5.27 8.34 -19.25
N PRO A 470 -4.89 7.62 -18.17
CA PRO A 470 -5.24 7.99 -16.80
C PRO A 470 -4.83 9.42 -16.42
N ARG A 471 -3.58 9.83 -16.74
CA ARG A 471 -3.11 11.20 -16.48
C ARG A 471 -3.96 12.24 -17.22
N ALA A 472 -4.21 12.02 -18.51
CA ALA A 472 -5.02 12.93 -19.31
C ALA A 472 -6.49 13.01 -18.85
N LYS A 473 -7.09 11.89 -18.43
CA LYS A 473 -8.46 11.86 -17.91
C LYS A 473 -8.56 12.60 -16.59
N ARG A 474 -7.62 12.36 -15.66
CA ARG A 474 -7.54 13.09 -14.37
C ARG A 474 -7.45 14.59 -14.59
N ARG A 475 -6.57 15.03 -15.49
CA ARG A 475 -6.47 16.46 -15.87
C ARG A 475 -7.79 16.99 -16.42
N ALA A 476 -8.36 16.31 -17.42
CA ALA A 476 -9.58 16.77 -18.08
C ALA A 476 -10.79 16.85 -17.12
N GLN A 477 -10.88 15.92 -16.14
CA GLN A 477 -11.92 15.97 -15.11
C GLN A 477 -11.69 17.14 -14.14
N ALA A 478 -10.45 17.41 -13.75
CA ALA A 478 -10.10 18.58 -12.93
C ALA A 478 -10.46 19.89 -13.65
N GLU A 479 -10.10 20.03 -14.93
CA GLU A 479 -10.42 21.19 -15.76
C GLU A 479 -11.92 21.35 -15.99
N PHE A 480 -12.66 20.26 -16.14
CA PHE A 480 -14.12 20.28 -16.24
C PHE A 480 -14.75 20.82 -14.97
N LEU A 481 -14.33 20.31 -13.80
CA LEU A 481 -14.83 20.76 -12.50
C LEU A 481 -14.46 22.22 -12.24
N ALA A 482 -13.23 22.63 -12.57
CA ALA A 482 -12.76 24.01 -12.51
C ALA A 482 -13.66 24.96 -13.33
N ASN A 483 -13.95 24.62 -14.60
CA ASN A 483 -14.84 25.41 -15.43
C ASN A 483 -16.28 25.47 -14.92
N LEU A 484 -16.79 24.37 -14.34
CA LEU A 484 -18.11 24.35 -13.71
C LEU A 484 -18.16 25.35 -12.54
N ILE A 485 -17.16 25.34 -11.67
CA ILE A 485 -17.03 26.29 -10.57
C ILE A 485 -16.95 27.72 -11.10
N GLN A 486 -16.07 27.97 -12.07
CA GLN A 486 -15.84 29.30 -12.62
C GLN A 486 -17.10 29.89 -13.28
N ASN A 487 -17.90 29.06 -13.94
CA ASN A 487 -19.19 29.48 -14.49
C ASN A 487 -20.14 29.97 -13.38
N ILE A 488 -20.21 29.26 -12.26
CA ILE A 488 -21.01 29.69 -11.10
C ILE A 488 -20.45 30.99 -10.50
N GLN A 489 -19.12 31.11 -10.34
CA GLN A 489 -18.50 32.35 -9.84
C GLN A 489 -18.77 33.54 -10.77
N THR A 490 -18.78 33.33 -12.08
CA THR A 490 -19.02 34.39 -13.06
C THR A 490 -20.49 34.81 -13.08
N THR A 491 -21.41 33.84 -13.06
CA THR A 491 -22.86 34.10 -13.13
C THR A 491 -23.45 34.57 -11.79
N LYS A 492 -22.84 34.15 -10.67
CA LYS A 492 -23.25 34.50 -9.31
C LYS A 492 -22.02 34.81 -8.42
N PRO A 493 -21.37 35.98 -8.59
CA PRO A 493 -20.11 36.31 -7.91
C PRO A 493 -20.14 36.31 -6.38
N GLN A 494 -21.33 36.40 -5.78
CA GLN A 494 -21.51 36.43 -4.32
C GLN A 494 -22.08 35.12 -3.77
N GLU A 495 -22.32 34.10 -4.62
CA GLU A 495 -22.83 32.81 -4.19
C GLU A 495 -21.76 32.08 -3.36
N PRO A 496 -22.05 31.67 -2.12
CA PRO A 496 -21.17 30.77 -1.37
C PRO A 496 -21.12 29.39 -2.02
N ILE A 497 -19.93 28.90 -2.39
CA ILE A 497 -19.72 27.61 -3.06
C ILE A 497 -18.82 26.74 -2.20
N ALA A 498 -19.27 25.51 -1.91
CA ALA A 498 -18.45 24.44 -1.34
C ALA A 498 -18.32 23.31 -2.35
N VAL A 499 -17.11 22.84 -2.61
CA VAL A 499 -16.83 21.67 -3.45
C VAL A 499 -16.31 20.57 -2.54
N VAL A 500 -17.00 19.44 -2.49
CA VAL A 500 -16.74 18.35 -1.55
C VAL A 500 -16.61 17.02 -2.29
N GLY A 501 -16.01 16.03 -1.64
CA GLY A 501 -15.93 14.66 -2.18
C GLY A 501 -14.51 14.12 -2.20
N ASP A 502 -14.37 13.01 -2.92
CA ASP A 502 -13.11 12.33 -3.14
C ASP A 502 -12.49 12.81 -4.47
N PHE A 503 -11.48 13.67 -4.35
CA PHE A 503 -10.79 14.21 -5.52
C PHE A 503 -9.78 13.22 -6.10
N ASN A 504 -9.52 12.11 -5.39
CA ASN A 504 -8.43 11.19 -5.67
C ASN A 504 -7.11 11.94 -5.91
N ALA A 505 -6.86 12.98 -5.11
CA ALA A 505 -5.73 13.88 -5.28
C ALA A 505 -5.23 14.35 -3.92
N PHE A 506 -3.91 14.45 -3.78
CA PHE A 506 -3.29 15.03 -2.61
C PHE A 506 -3.53 16.54 -2.55
N GLN A 507 -3.22 17.15 -1.41
CA GLN A 507 -3.26 18.60 -1.21
C GLN A 507 -2.17 19.36 -1.98
N PHE A 508 -1.25 18.64 -2.62
CA PHE A 508 -0.11 19.13 -3.38
C PHE A 508 0.03 18.37 -4.71
N ASN A 509 0.95 18.82 -5.55
CA ASN A 509 1.32 18.18 -6.81
C ASN A 509 1.97 16.80 -6.60
N ASP A 510 1.37 15.76 -7.19
CA ASP A 510 1.89 14.39 -7.21
C ASP A 510 3.02 14.18 -8.26
N GLY A 511 3.34 15.22 -9.02
CA GLY A 511 4.34 15.21 -10.09
C GLY A 511 3.79 14.73 -11.44
N TYR A 512 2.65 14.04 -11.48
CA TYR A 512 1.99 13.60 -12.70
C TYR A 512 0.95 14.61 -13.19
N VAL A 513 -0.02 14.96 -12.33
CA VAL A 513 -1.13 15.89 -12.60
C VAL A 513 -1.55 16.55 -11.29
N ASP A 514 -1.45 17.89 -11.22
CA ASP A 514 -1.93 18.65 -10.07
C ASP A 514 -3.45 18.89 -10.12
N VAL A 515 -4.21 17.84 -9.82
CA VAL A 515 -5.69 17.85 -9.85
C VAL A 515 -6.25 18.88 -8.89
N LEU A 516 -5.80 18.89 -7.62
CA LEU A 516 -6.34 19.81 -6.63
C LEU A 516 -5.96 21.26 -6.92
N GLY A 517 -4.70 21.52 -7.31
CA GLY A 517 -4.27 22.87 -7.73
C GLY A 517 -5.07 23.39 -8.91
N THR A 518 -5.35 22.54 -9.91
CA THR A 518 -6.21 22.88 -11.06
C THR A 518 -7.62 23.29 -10.64
N VAL A 519 -8.28 22.50 -9.77
CA VAL A 519 -9.65 22.81 -9.31
C VAL A 519 -9.68 24.05 -8.40
N ARG A 520 -8.59 24.33 -7.67
CA ARG A 520 -8.46 25.50 -6.82
C ARG A 520 -8.21 26.81 -7.57
N GLY A 521 -7.71 26.77 -8.80
CA GLY A 521 -7.22 27.98 -9.51
C GLY A 521 -5.73 28.28 -9.28
N VAL A 522 -4.98 27.32 -8.72
CA VAL A 522 -3.54 27.45 -8.49
C VAL A 522 -2.76 26.27 -9.09
N PRO A 523 -2.93 25.96 -10.39
CA PRO A 523 -2.29 24.80 -10.98
C PRO A 523 -0.77 24.93 -10.97
N THR A 524 -0.10 23.80 -10.72
CA THR A 524 1.36 23.71 -10.78
C THR A 524 1.91 24.08 -12.17
N PRO A 525 2.96 24.93 -12.25
CA PRO A 525 3.60 25.28 -13.52
C PRO A 525 4.13 24.07 -14.28
N ALA A 526 4.11 24.14 -15.61
CA ALA A 526 4.58 23.07 -16.50
C ALA A 526 6.06 22.67 -16.34
N SER A 527 6.88 23.44 -15.61
CA SER A 527 8.24 23.08 -15.26
C SER A 527 8.34 22.10 -14.07
N LEU A 528 7.22 21.80 -13.39
CA LEU A 528 7.18 21.03 -12.14
C LEU A 528 6.19 19.85 -12.17
N VAL A 529 5.48 19.59 -13.28
CA VAL A 529 4.47 18.52 -13.38
C VAL A 529 4.47 17.92 -14.79
N THR A 530 4.28 16.60 -14.91
CA THR A 530 4.27 15.89 -16.20
C THR A 530 3.19 16.42 -17.14
N LEU A 531 1.99 16.69 -16.63
CA LEU A 531 0.88 17.20 -17.44
C LEU A 531 0.18 18.36 -16.73
N ALA A 532 0.59 19.57 -17.08
CA ALA A 532 0.04 20.81 -16.53
C ALA A 532 -1.35 21.16 -17.08
N SER A 533 -2.06 21.97 -16.30
CA SER A 533 -3.32 22.64 -16.66
C SER A 533 -3.14 24.15 -16.68
N ASN A 534 -4.02 24.83 -17.41
CA ASN A 534 -4.16 26.27 -17.30
C ASN A 534 -4.86 26.63 -15.98
N ASP A 535 -4.65 27.86 -15.51
CA ASP A 535 -5.50 28.42 -14.46
C ASP A 535 -6.88 28.77 -15.05
N LEU A 536 -7.92 28.17 -14.48
CA LEU A 536 -9.30 28.23 -14.96
C LEU A 536 -10.27 28.78 -13.91
N VAL A 537 -9.83 29.04 -12.68
CA VAL A 537 -10.70 29.45 -11.58
C VAL A 537 -10.18 30.74 -10.99
N ASN A 538 -11.00 31.80 -11.07
CA ASN A 538 -10.69 33.09 -10.50
C ASN A 538 -11.99 33.74 -9.98
N PRO A 539 -12.09 34.06 -8.67
CA PRO A 539 -11.05 33.90 -7.64
C PRO A 539 -10.82 32.45 -7.21
N ASP A 540 -9.61 32.19 -6.71
CA ASP A 540 -9.18 30.87 -6.24
C ASP A 540 -10.02 30.34 -5.06
N LEU A 541 -10.03 29.00 -4.92
CA LEU A 541 -10.67 28.30 -3.81
C LEU A 541 -9.67 28.01 -2.67
N ASN A 542 -10.17 28.06 -1.44
CA ASN A 542 -9.44 27.68 -0.23
C ASN A 542 -9.71 26.22 0.11
N ALA A 543 -8.66 25.40 0.25
CA ALA A 543 -8.79 24.03 0.72
C ALA A 543 -8.83 23.99 2.25
N LEU A 544 -9.88 23.42 2.82
CA LEU A 544 -10.05 23.40 4.29
C LEU A 544 -9.05 22.49 5.00
N VAL A 545 -8.50 21.48 4.32
CA VAL A 545 -7.43 20.62 4.88
C VAL A 545 -6.20 21.44 5.28
N ASP A 546 -5.91 22.54 4.57
CA ASP A 546 -4.78 23.43 4.86
C ASP A 546 -4.95 24.18 6.20
N THR A 547 -6.17 24.21 6.76
CA THR A 547 -6.47 24.82 8.07
C THR A 547 -6.14 23.91 9.25
N LEU A 548 -5.92 22.61 9.00
CA LEU A 548 -5.56 21.65 10.04
C LEU A 548 -4.06 21.68 10.33
N PRO A 549 -3.64 21.31 11.56
CA PRO A 549 -2.25 20.93 11.83
C PRO A 549 -1.79 19.84 10.86
N GLU A 550 -0.52 19.88 10.44
CA GLU A 550 0.05 18.95 9.44
C GLU A 550 -0.21 17.47 9.77
N ALA A 551 0.04 17.08 11.03
CA ALA A 551 -0.21 15.72 11.53
C ALA A 551 -1.70 15.28 11.51
N GLN A 552 -2.62 16.17 11.14
CA GLN A 552 -4.05 15.89 11.01
C GLN A 552 -4.54 15.94 9.54
N ARG A 553 -3.66 16.24 8.57
CA ARG A 553 -4.02 16.40 7.14
C ARG A 553 -4.07 15.07 6.39
N TYR A 554 -4.94 14.16 6.83
CA TYR A 554 -5.17 12.90 6.15
C TYR A 554 -6.63 12.47 6.29
N SER A 555 -7.14 11.80 5.27
CA SER A 555 -8.42 11.09 5.26
C SER A 555 -8.26 9.62 4.89
N TYR A 556 -7.07 9.20 4.48
CA TYR A 556 -6.78 7.90 3.90
C TYR A 556 -5.38 7.43 4.32
N THR A 557 -5.13 6.12 4.29
CA THR A 557 -3.80 5.54 4.52
C THR A 557 -3.55 4.46 3.48
N PHE A 558 -2.40 4.51 2.83
CA PHE A 558 -2.01 3.56 1.78
C PHE A 558 -0.54 3.22 1.90
N GLU A 559 -0.23 1.92 1.96
CA GLU A 559 1.15 1.42 2.08
C GLU A 559 1.93 2.10 3.21
N GLY A 560 1.25 2.36 4.33
CA GLY A 560 1.85 3.02 5.50
C GLY A 560 1.82 4.55 5.50
N ASN A 561 1.55 5.19 4.37
CA ASN A 561 1.56 6.65 4.22
C ASN A 561 0.21 7.24 4.64
N ALA A 562 0.23 8.15 5.62
CA ALA A 562 -0.93 9.00 5.89
C ALA A 562 -1.10 10.03 4.76
N GLN A 563 -2.30 10.14 4.20
CA GLN A 563 -2.56 10.99 3.04
C GLN A 563 -4.01 11.46 2.95
N THR A 564 -4.27 12.52 2.19
CA THR A 564 -5.61 13.08 2.01
C THR A 564 -6.05 12.93 0.56
N LEU A 565 -7.26 12.43 0.36
CA LEU A 565 -7.92 12.34 -0.94
C LEU A 565 -9.28 13.04 -0.94
N ASP A 566 -9.90 13.15 0.24
CA ASP A 566 -11.17 13.83 0.46
C ASP A 566 -10.93 15.28 0.84
N HIS A 567 -11.56 16.20 0.11
CA HIS A 567 -11.38 17.63 0.32
C HIS A 567 -12.70 18.37 0.42
N ILE A 568 -12.67 19.50 1.14
CA ILE A 568 -13.69 20.53 1.07
C ILE A 568 -13.00 21.82 0.64
N LEU A 569 -13.38 22.34 -0.53
CA LEU A 569 -12.88 23.59 -1.09
C LEU A 569 -13.97 24.66 -0.98
N LEU A 570 -13.59 25.88 -0.58
CA LEU A 570 -14.50 27.02 -0.46
C LEU A 570 -14.09 28.17 -1.36
N ASN A 571 -15.07 28.77 -2.04
CA ASN A 571 -14.83 30.06 -2.67
C ASN A 571 -14.76 31.18 -1.62
N SER A 572 -14.31 32.36 -2.05
CA SER A 572 -14.14 33.53 -1.18
C SER A 572 -15.43 33.95 -0.47
N ALA A 573 -16.60 33.80 -1.11
CA ALA A 573 -17.88 34.13 -0.48
C ALA A 573 -18.24 33.18 0.67
N PHE A 574 -18.00 31.87 0.51
CA PHE A 574 -18.29 30.91 1.58
C PHE A 574 -17.24 30.94 2.70
N GLN A 575 -15.98 31.25 2.36
CA GLN A 575 -14.90 31.40 3.34
C GLN A 575 -15.25 32.41 4.46
N GLN A 576 -16.03 33.45 4.16
CA GLN A 576 -16.46 34.44 5.15
C GLN A 576 -17.41 33.89 6.23
N ARG A 577 -18.05 32.74 5.98
CA ARG A 577 -18.93 32.05 6.93
C ARG A 577 -18.24 30.89 7.65
N PHE A 578 -17.06 30.48 7.19
CA PHE A 578 -16.31 29.36 7.74
C PHE A 578 -15.96 29.60 9.22
N ARG A 579 -16.15 28.57 10.05
CA ARG A 579 -15.82 28.59 11.48
C ARG A 579 -14.70 27.62 11.81
N ARG A 580 -14.87 26.36 11.41
CA ARG A 580 -13.93 25.27 11.70
C ARG A 580 -14.14 24.10 10.74
N PHE A 581 -13.12 23.26 10.65
CA PHE A 581 -13.09 22.04 9.86
C PHE A 581 -12.53 20.90 10.72
N ALA A 582 -13.06 19.70 10.57
CA ALA A 582 -12.61 18.52 11.29
C ALA A 582 -12.78 17.26 10.44
N ILE A 583 -11.87 16.31 10.65
CA ILE A 583 -11.94 14.96 10.07
C ILE A 583 -12.25 13.99 11.21
N GLY A 584 -13.29 13.17 11.04
CA GLY A 584 -13.65 12.15 12.02
C GLY A 584 -12.77 10.92 11.85
N ARG A 585 -11.98 10.56 12.86
CA ARG A 585 -11.10 9.38 12.82
C ARG A 585 -11.92 8.14 13.09
N VAL A 586 -12.26 7.38 12.05
CA VAL A 586 -13.12 6.17 12.20
C VAL A 586 -12.80 5.08 11.19
N ASN A 587 -12.05 5.37 10.13
CA ASN A 587 -11.85 4.48 8.99
C ASN A 587 -10.36 4.25 8.68
N ALA A 588 -9.61 5.31 8.34
CA ALA A 588 -8.26 5.18 7.78
C ALA A 588 -7.27 4.50 8.73
N ASP A 589 -7.42 4.73 10.04
CA ASP A 589 -6.52 4.23 11.08
C ASP A 589 -6.93 2.88 11.70
N PHE A 590 -7.96 2.22 11.14
CA PHE A 590 -8.56 1.01 11.71
C PHE A 590 -8.39 -0.23 10.83
N PRO A 591 -8.20 -1.43 11.41
CA PRO A 591 -7.94 -2.66 10.67
C PRO A 591 -8.95 -2.98 9.57
N ALA A 592 -8.47 -3.51 8.43
CA ALA A 592 -9.33 -3.95 7.34
C ALA A 592 -10.33 -5.04 7.77
N ALA A 593 -9.90 -5.95 8.65
CA ALA A 593 -10.74 -7.01 9.21
C ALA A 593 -11.96 -6.47 9.98
N TRP A 594 -11.94 -5.20 10.41
CA TRP A 594 -13.05 -4.58 11.12
C TRP A 594 -14.18 -4.17 10.19
N ARG A 595 -13.97 -4.19 8.87
CA ARG A 595 -14.98 -3.84 7.86
C ARG A 595 -16.26 -4.64 8.00
N THR A 596 -16.13 -5.95 8.18
CA THR A 596 -17.23 -6.91 8.33
C THR A 596 -17.64 -7.19 9.77
N ASP A 597 -17.01 -6.54 10.76
CA ASP A 597 -17.51 -6.53 12.12
C ASP A 597 -18.55 -5.41 12.25
N PHE A 598 -19.82 -5.80 12.31
CA PHE A 598 -20.96 -4.89 12.37
C PHE A 598 -21.38 -4.49 13.78
N ASN A 599 -20.70 -4.98 14.82
CA ASN A 599 -20.94 -4.56 16.21
C ASN A 599 -20.13 -3.32 16.60
N ARG A 600 -19.21 -2.88 15.73
CA ARG A 600 -18.38 -1.69 15.89
C ARG A 600 -18.74 -0.60 14.88
N THR A 601 -18.25 0.62 15.11
CA THR A 601 -18.53 1.77 14.23
C THR A 601 -17.40 1.95 13.21
N GLU A 602 -16.19 1.57 13.58
CA GLU A 602 -14.95 1.74 12.83
C GLU A 602 -14.91 0.94 11.53
N ARG A 603 -14.22 1.48 10.52
CA ARG A 603 -13.96 0.84 9.21
C ARG A 603 -15.23 0.52 8.44
N VAL A 604 -16.13 1.48 8.24
CA VAL A 604 -17.21 1.31 7.22
C VAL A 604 -16.71 1.58 5.80
N SER A 605 -15.64 2.36 5.70
CA SER A 605 -14.85 2.68 4.52
C SER A 605 -13.37 2.68 4.93
N ASP A 606 -12.48 2.77 3.96
CA ASP A 606 -11.08 3.14 4.06
C ASP A 606 -10.83 4.66 4.16
N HIS A 607 -11.83 5.51 3.92
CA HIS A 607 -11.75 6.98 4.01
C HIS A 607 -12.42 7.54 5.27
N ASP A 608 -11.72 8.38 6.02
CA ASP A 608 -12.31 9.17 7.11
C ASP A 608 -13.25 10.27 6.58
N PRO A 609 -14.43 10.48 7.17
CA PRO A 609 -15.34 11.55 6.78
C PRO A 609 -14.85 12.93 7.26
N ALA A 610 -15.14 13.96 6.48
CA ALA A 610 -14.77 15.34 6.77
C ALA A 610 -16.00 16.25 6.95
N VAL A 611 -15.96 17.18 7.90
CA VAL A 611 -17.08 18.07 8.25
C VAL A 611 -16.58 19.51 8.38
N ALA A 612 -17.24 20.43 7.66
CA ALA A 612 -17.04 21.87 7.75
C ALA A 612 -18.23 22.56 8.45
N TYR A 613 -17.93 23.55 9.28
CA TYR A 613 -18.88 24.26 10.13
C TYR A 613 -18.96 25.72 9.71
N PHE A 614 -20.17 26.23 9.57
CA PHE A 614 -20.43 27.55 9.02
C PHE A 614 -21.41 28.34 9.89
N SER A 615 -21.19 29.65 9.97
CA SER A 615 -22.11 30.59 10.59
C SER A 615 -23.48 30.59 9.92
N LEU A 616 -24.56 30.47 10.70
CA LEU A 616 -25.93 30.65 10.21
C LEU A 616 -26.19 32.07 9.68
N LEU A 617 -25.53 33.07 10.28
CA LEU A 617 -25.65 34.46 9.85
C LEU A 617 -24.75 34.71 8.62
N PRO A 618 -25.26 35.42 7.59
CA PRO A 618 -24.42 35.90 6.51
C PRO A 618 -23.39 36.91 7.04
N PRO A 619 -22.26 37.11 6.33
CA PRO A 619 -21.24 38.09 6.73
C PRO A 619 -21.83 39.50 6.86
N ILE A 620 -21.52 40.20 7.95
CA ILE A 620 -21.95 41.59 8.13
C ILE A 620 -21.09 42.47 7.22
N ASN A 621 -21.64 42.89 6.08
CA ASN A 621 -21.04 43.95 5.28
C ASN A 621 -21.06 45.26 6.10
N ARG A 622 -19.96 45.58 6.79
CA ARG A 622 -19.72 46.95 7.26
C ARG A 622 -19.57 47.82 6.02
N ARG A 623 -20.67 48.43 5.57
CA ARG A 623 -20.61 49.53 4.59
C ARG A 623 -19.65 50.58 5.17
N ARG A 624 -18.52 50.80 4.49
CA ARG A 624 -17.71 52.00 4.70
C ARG A 624 -18.35 53.15 3.95
#